data_AF-A0A6G1DPQ0-F1
#
_entry.id   AF-A0A6G1DPQ0-F1
#
_cell.length_a   1.000
_cell.length_b   1.000
_cell.length_c   1.000
_cell.angle_alpha   90.00
_cell.angle_beta   90.00
_cell.angle_gamma   90.00
#
_symmetry.space_group_name_H-M   'P 1'
#
loop_
_entity.id
_entity.type
_entity.pdbx_description
1 polymer ?
#
loop_
_entity_poly.entity_id
_entity_poly.type
_entity_poly.pdbx_seq_one_letter_code
_entity_poly.pdbx_strand_id
1 'polypeptide(L)'
;METAASLSRAPLGGASAALASTRVPATVVLASRRERRRRRSLTVSAAAGASPPVSPSPSQPYASSADVWDALASVSVLAAGTGDAVPLRELWDPTEGVAVVALFRHVGCFCCWELASVLKESIMKFDAAGAKLIAIGVGTPDKARILAYRLPFPIDSL
;
A
#
# COMPACT_ATOMS: atom_id res chain seq x y z
N MET A 1 -24.86 -66.72 13.06
CA MET A 1 -26.21 -66.60 13.64
C MET A 1 -26.28 -65.20 14.23
N GLU A 2 -26.73 -64.18 13.48
CA GLU A 2 -28.17 -63.82 13.28
C GLU A 2 -28.85 -63.59 14.64
N THR A 3 -29.46 -62.45 14.97
CA THR A 3 -30.48 -61.69 14.22
C THR A 3 -30.66 -60.26 14.77
N ALA A 4 -31.33 -59.44 13.95
CA ALA A 4 -31.67 -58.02 14.13
C ALA A 4 -32.88 -57.71 15.04
N ALA A 5 -33.00 -56.45 15.49
CA ALA A 5 -34.21 -55.61 15.49
C ALA A 5 -33.90 -54.24 16.16
N SER A 6 -34.59 -53.10 16.00
CA SER A 6 -35.39 -52.42 14.96
C SER A 6 -36.12 -51.27 15.69
N LEU A 7 -36.13 -50.04 15.10
CA LEU A 7 -37.07 -48.90 15.31
C LEU A 7 -37.03 -48.13 16.66
N SER A 8 -37.31 -46.81 16.79
CA SER A 8 -37.68 -45.69 15.89
C SER A 8 -37.84 -44.41 16.74
N ARG A 9 -37.47 -43.21 16.24
CA ARG A 9 -38.35 -42.00 16.19
C ARG A 9 -37.68 -40.82 15.48
N ALA A 10 -38.42 -40.25 14.52
CA ALA A 10 -38.14 -39.05 13.72
C ALA A 10 -38.77 -37.78 14.38
N PRO A 11 -39.12 -36.68 13.68
CA PRO A 11 -38.39 -35.83 12.72
C PRO A 11 -38.47 -34.32 13.08
N LEU A 12 -37.61 -33.48 12.51
CA LEU A 12 -37.88 -32.06 12.22
C LEU A 12 -37.16 -31.79 10.89
N GLY A 13 -37.79 -31.45 9.76
CA GLY A 13 -38.92 -30.57 9.57
C GLY A 13 -38.38 -29.28 8.95
N GLY A 14 -38.47 -29.14 7.62
CA GLY A 14 -38.20 -27.87 6.95
C GLY A 14 -37.50 -27.97 5.60
N ALA A 15 -38.20 -28.46 4.58
CA ALA A 15 -37.89 -28.16 3.19
C ALA A 15 -39.08 -27.39 2.60
N SER A 16 -38.85 -26.24 1.99
CA SER A 16 -39.45 -25.96 0.68
C SER A 16 -38.82 -24.75 0.02
N ALA A 17 -38.43 -25.00 -1.23
CA ALA A 17 -37.99 -24.04 -2.21
C ALA A 17 -39.18 -23.26 -2.78
N ALA A 18 -38.95 -22.03 -3.23
CA ALA A 18 -39.81 -21.38 -4.21
C ALA A 18 -38.93 -20.67 -5.24
N LEU A 19 -38.98 -21.18 -6.48
CA LEU A 19 -38.57 -20.49 -7.69
C LEU A 19 -39.50 -19.29 -7.92
N ALA A 20 -38.96 -18.16 -8.37
CA ALA A 20 -39.70 -17.21 -9.17
C ALA A 20 -38.76 -16.37 -10.04
N SER A 21 -38.80 -16.66 -11.34
CA SER A 21 -38.41 -15.76 -12.42
C SER A 21 -39.26 -14.48 -12.39
N THR A 22 -38.72 -13.34 -12.85
CA THR A 22 -39.31 -12.48 -13.91
C THR A 22 -38.99 -10.98 -13.74
N ARG A 23 -38.51 -10.39 -14.85
CA ARG A 23 -38.58 -8.99 -15.34
C ARG A 23 -37.76 -7.86 -14.72
N VAL A 24 -36.84 -7.38 -15.56
CA VAL A 24 -36.34 -6.00 -15.67
C VAL A 24 -37.51 -5.02 -15.89
N PRO A 25 -37.45 -3.82 -15.28
CA PRO A 25 -37.94 -2.61 -15.93
C PRO A 25 -36.79 -1.64 -16.20
N ALA A 26 -36.61 -1.31 -17.47
CA ALA A 26 -35.96 -0.07 -17.87
C ALA A 26 -36.94 1.08 -17.56
N THR A 27 -36.50 2.06 -16.77
CA THR A 27 -37.16 3.37 -16.72
C THR A 27 -36.10 4.44 -16.61
N VAL A 28 -35.91 5.14 -17.73
CA VAL A 28 -35.29 6.46 -17.79
C VAL A 28 -36.25 7.44 -17.14
N VAL A 29 -35.79 8.18 -16.13
CA VAL A 29 -36.42 9.44 -15.71
C VAL A 29 -35.33 10.49 -15.57
N LEU A 30 -35.33 11.44 -16.51
CA LEU A 30 -34.64 12.72 -16.37
C LEU A 30 -35.21 13.46 -15.15
N ALA A 31 -34.33 13.84 -14.23
CA ALA A 31 -34.62 14.91 -13.27
C ALA A 31 -33.51 15.95 -13.35
N SER A 32 -33.77 16.96 -14.17
CA SER A 32 -33.06 18.24 -14.19
C SER A 32 -33.21 18.93 -12.83
N ARG A 33 -32.14 18.96 -12.02
CA ARG A 33 -32.00 19.97 -10.96
C ARG A 33 -30.99 21.03 -11.39
N ARG A 34 -31.55 22.17 -11.76
CA ARG A 34 -30.86 23.45 -11.96
C ARG A 34 -30.33 23.93 -10.61
N GLU A 35 -29.12 23.53 -10.26
CA GLU A 35 -28.39 24.18 -9.17
C GLU A 35 -27.97 25.57 -9.67
N ARG A 36 -28.57 26.60 -9.09
CA ARG A 36 -28.33 28.01 -9.42
C ARG A 36 -26.86 28.33 -9.20
N ARG A 37 -26.10 28.34 -10.29
CA ARG A 37 -24.74 28.88 -10.36
C ARG A 37 -24.79 30.37 -10.05
N ARG A 38 -24.72 30.73 -8.77
CA ARG A 38 -24.57 32.11 -8.30
C ARG A 38 -23.18 32.57 -8.77
N ARG A 39 -23.13 33.17 -9.96
CA ARG A 39 -21.96 33.86 -10.50
C ARG A 39 -21.56 34.96 -9.51
N ARG A 40 -20.58 34.67 -8.64
CA ARG A 40 -19.75 35.71 -8.06
C ARG A 40 -18.65 35.98 -9.09
N SER A 41 -18.82 37.03 -9.89
CA SER A 41 -17.74 37.59 -10.69
C SER A 41 -16.67 38.09 -9.73
N LEU A 42 -15.59 37.33 -9.61
CA LEU A 42 -14.33 37.83 -9.06
C LEU A 42 -13.55 38.33 -10.26
N THR A 43 -13.55 39.65 -10.45
CA THR A 43 -12.58 40.33 -11.31
C THR A 43 -11.21 40.13 -10.67
N VAL A 44 -10.43 39.19 -11.20
CA VAL A 44 -9.02 39.03 -10.83
C VAL A 44 -8.23 40.02 -11.66
N SER A 45 -7.69 41.06 -11.03
CA SER A 45 -6.68 41.92 -11.64
C SER A 45 -5.45 41.09 -11.97
N ALA A 46 -5.07 41.05 -13.25
CA ALA A 46 -3.79 40.50 -13.68
C ALA A 46 -2.67 41.46 -13.25
N ALA A 47 -2.12 41.23 -12.06
CA ALA A 47 -0.85 41.83 -11.66
C ALA A 47 0.27 41.04 -12.35
N ALA A 48 0.89 41.64 -13.37
CA ALA A 48 2.15 41.17 -13.93
C ALA A 48 3.26 41.34 -12.88
N GLY A 49 3.40 40.35 -12.00
CA GLY A 49 4.55 40.21 -11.12
C GLY A 49 5.66 39.52 -11.90
N ALA A 50 6.60 40.31 -12.41
CA ALA A 50 7.88 39.76 -12.86
C ALA A 50 8.57 39.12 -11.65
N SER A 51 8.73 37.80 -11.67
CA SER A 51 9.58 37.12 -10.69
C SER A 51 11.00 37.67 -10.80
N PRO A 52 11.66 38.08 -9.70
CA PRO A 52 13.08 38.36 -9.76
C PRO A 52 13.83 37.09 -10.19
N PRO A 53 14.96 37.21 -10.92
CA PRO A 53 15.79 36.07 -11.21
C PRO A 53 16.20 35.41 -9.89
N VAL A 54 16.00 34.09 -9.80
CA VAL A 54 16.51 33.28 -8.70
C VAL A 54 18.04 33.42 -8.73
N SER A 55 18.58 34.29 -7.88
CA SER A 55 19.99 34.23 -7.53
C SER A 55 20.25 32.84 -6.93
N PRO A 56 21.27 32.11 -7.38
CA PRO A 56 21.68 30.90 -6.71
C PRO A 56 22.09 31.27 -5.28
N SER A 57 21.24 30.90 -4.31
CA SER A 57 21.59 30.91 -2.90
C SER A 57 22.89 30.11 -2.72
N PRO A 58 23.86 30.55 -1.90
CA PRO A 58 25.11 29.83 -1.74
C PRO A 58 24.79 28.39 -1.39
N SER A 59 25.30 27.50 -2.24
CA SER A 59 25.19 26.05 -2.18
C SER A 59 25.24 25.57 -0.74
N GLN A 60 24.10 25.11 -0.22
CA GLN A 60 24.11 24.08 0.82
C GLN A 60 25.07 22.99 0.30
N PRO A 61 26.07 22.55 1.06
CA PRO A 61 26.87 21.41 0.62
C PRO A 61 25.89 20.27 0.36
N TYR A 62 25.78 19.85 -0.90
CA TYR A 62 25.15 18.58 -1.22
C TYR A 62 25.93 17.55 -0.40
N ALA A 63 25.27 16.98 0.60
CA ALA A 63 25.86 15.98 1.47
C ALA A 63 26.45 14.89 0.58
N SER A 64 27.73 14.60 0.76
CA SER A 64 28.39 13.52 0.02
C SER A 64 27.62 12.22 0.28
N SER A 65 27.67 11.26 -0.64
CA SER A 65 27.09 9.93 -0.41
C SER A 65 27.64 9.28 0.87
N ALA A 66 28.89 9.60 1.24
CA ALA A 66 29.50 9.20 2.51
C ALA A 66 28.79 9.85 3.71
N ASP A 67 28.50 11.16 3.67
CA ASP A 67 27.80 11.85 4.75
C ASP A 67 26.35 11.34 4.91
N VAL A 68 25.70 10.98 3.79
CA VAL A 68 24.35 10.40 3.78
C VAL A 68 24.36 8.99 4.37
N TRP A 69 25.30 8.14 3.93
CA TRP A 69 25.52 6.82 4.55
C TRP A 69 25.80 7.00 6.04
N ASP A 70 26.56 8.03 6.38
CA ASP A 70 26.95 8.26 7.75
C ASP A 70 25.77 8.61 8.66
N ALA A 71 24.86 9.44 8.15
CA ALA A 71 23.60 9.78 8.81
C ALA A 71 22.69 8.57 9.09
N LEU A 72 22.82 7.45 8.35
CA LEU A 72 22.01 6.24 8.58
C LEU A 72 22.47 5.39 9.78
N ALA A 73 23.67 5.63 10.36
CA ALA A 73 24.17 4.81 11.49
C ALA A 73 23.27 4.87 12.72
N SER A 74 22.67 6.04 12.97
CA SER A 74 21.83 6.25 14.15
C SER A 74 20.40 5.77 13.94
N VAL A 75 20.06 5.20 12.78
CA VAL A 75 18.71 4.78 12.43
C VAL A 75 18.60 3.26 12.51
N SER A 76 17.66 2.78 13.32
CA SER A 76 17.27 1.38 13.40
C SER A 76 15.82 1.21 12.96
N VAL A 77 15.51 0.12 12.27
CA VAL A 77 14.16 -0.27 11.86
C VAL A 77 13.80 -1.63 12.44
N LEU A 78 12.51 -1.93 12.57
CA LEU A 78 12.06 -3.23 13.06
C LEU A 78 11.86 -4.18 11.88
N ALA A 79 12.58 -5.31 11.86
CA ALA A 79 12.40 -6.33 10.83
C ALA A 79 10.99 -6.94 10.93
N ALA A 80 10.25 -7.01 9.83
CA ALA A 80 8.87 -7.52 9.88
C ALA A 80 8.82 -9.01 10.28
N GLY A 81 9.83 -9.79 9.90
CA GLY A 81 9.93 -11.22 10.22
C GLY A 81 10.02 -11.49 11.73
N THR A 82 11.03 -10.92 12.40
CA THR A 82 11.31 -11.21 13.82
C THR A 82 10.72 -10.17 14.78
N GLY A 83 10.60 -8.91 14.34
CA GLY A 83 10.25 -7.76 15.17
C GLY A 83 11.45 -7.11 15.85
N ASP A 84 12.67 -7.56 15.56
CA ASP A 84 13.90 -7.04 16.15
C ASP A 84 14.33 -5.72 15.52
N ALA A 85 14.98 -4.88 16.32
CA ALA A 85 15.61 -3.66 15.83
C ALA A 85 16.90 -4.01 15.08
N VAL A 86 16.96 -3.64 13.81
CA VAL A 86 18.11 -3.82 12.92
C VAL A 86 18.60 -2.44 12.48
N PRO A 87 19.91 -2.13 12.62
CA PRO A 87 20.49 -0.92 12.07
C PRO A 87 20.28 -0.84 10.57
N LEU A 88 19.89 0.34 10.07
CA LEU A 88 19.51 0.51 8.67
C LEU A 88 20.66 0.16 7.69
N ARG A 89 21.90 0.40 8.11
CA ARG A 89 23.12 0.07 7.34
C ARG A 89 23.37 -1.45 7.19
N GLU A 90 22.80 -2.27 8.07
CA GLU A 90 22.99 -3.73 8.02
C GLU A 90 22.00 -4.41 7.07
N LEU A 91 20.98 -3.69 6.59
CA LEU A 91 19.99 -4.25 5.68
C LEU A 91 20.55 -4.49 4.27
N TRP A 92 21.58 -3.75 3.85
CA TRP A 92 22.29 -3.98 2.59
C TRP A 92 23.75 -3.59 2.70
N ASP A 93 24.62 -4.34 2.02
CA ASP A 93 26.02 -3.95 1.87
C ASP A 93 26.16 -3.03 0.65
N PRO A 94 26.71 -1.81 0.80
CA PRO A 94 26.97 -0.92 -0.33
C PRO A 94 27.99 -1.48 -1.33
N THR A 95 28.77 -2.50 -0.95
CA THR A 95 29.72 -3.18 -1.85
C THR A 95 29.08 -4.27 -2.70
N GLU A 96 27.96 -4.85 -2.25
CA GLU A 96 27.23 -5.91 -2.97
C GLU A 96 26.32 -5.37 -4.08
N GLY A 97 26.01 -4.08 -4.07
CA GLY A 97 25.24 -3.44 -5.12
C GLY A 97 24.41 -2.25 -4.67
N VAL A 98 23.35 -1.97 -5.44
CA VAL A 98 22.44 -0.85 -5.18
C VAL A 98 21.24 -1.33 -4.38
N ALA A 99 20.88 -0.62 -3.31
CA ALA A 99 19.61 -0.86 -2.62
C ALA A 99 18.55 0.17 -3.04
N VAL A 100 17.34 -0.32 -3.27
CA VAL A 100 16.16 0.51 -3.49
C VAL A 100 15.34 0.50 -2.21
N VAL A 101 15.30 1.62 -1.51
CA VAL A 101 14.52 1.78 -0.28
C VAL A 101 13.19 2.47 -0.59
N ALA A 102 12.09 1.71 -0.56
CA ALA A 102 10.74 2.23 -0.74
C ALA A 102 10.13 2.65 0.60
N LEU A 103 9.87 3.95 0.76
CA LEU A 103 9.29 4.51 1.99
C LEU A 103 7.76 4.51 1.94
N PHE A 104 7.13 3.71 2.80
CA PHE A 104 5.69 3.68 2.98
C PHE A 104 5.25 4.72 4.00
N ARG A 105 4.16 5.42 3.70
CA ARG A 105 3.58 6.41 4.61
C ARG A 105 3.15 5.78 5.95
N HIS A 106 2.37 4.69 5.89
CA HIS A 106 1.98 3.90 7.06
C HIS A 106 1.76 2.44 6.67
N VAL A 107 2.41 1.50 7.37
CA VAL A 107 2.23 0.08 7.06
C VAL A 107 0.76 -0.31 7.26
N GLY A 108 0.14 -0.87 6.21
CA GLY A 108 -1.26 -1.28 6.21
C GLY A 108 -2.26 -0.27 5.63
N CYS A 109 -1.82 0.90 5.16
CA CYS A 109 -2.69 1.88 4.49
C CYS A 109 -3.09 1.44 3.08
N PHE A 110 -4.28 1.81 2.58
CA PHE A 110 -4.72 1.45 1.21
C PHE A 110 -3.69 1.83 0.13
N CYS A 111 -3.15 3.04 0.17
CA CYS A 111 -2.12 3.48 -0.78
C CYS A 111 -0.83 2.65 -0.70
N CYS A 112 -0.52 2.12 0.48
CA CYS A 112 0.68 1.34 0.74
C CYS A 112 0.52 -0.09 0.23
N TRP A 113 -0.71 -0.62 0.21
CA TRP A 113 -1.03 -1.91 -0.42
C TRP A 113 -0.90 -1.84 -1.94
N GLU A 114 -1.42 -0.77 -2.55
CA GLU A 114 -1.26 -0.51 -3.99
C GLU A 114 0.23 -0.42 -4.37
N LEU A 115 1.00 0.39 -3.62
CA LEU A 115 2.44 0.51 -3.84
C LEU A 115 3.17 -0.83 -3.64
N ALA A 116 2.85 -1.58 -2.59
CA ALA A 116 3.44 -2.91 -2.36
C ALA A 116 3.10 -3.89 -3.48
N SER A 117 1.91 -3.79 -4.09
CA SER A 117 1.51 -4.64 -5.21
C SER A 117 2.34 -4.37 -6.45
N VAL A 118 2.53 -3.09 -6.78
CA VAL A 118 3.41 -2.69 -7.89
C VAL A 118 4.85 -3.12 -7.61
N LEU A 119 5.33 -2.90 -6.38
CA LEU A 119 6.69 -3.27 -5.99
C LEU A 119 6.92 -4.76 -6.12
N LYS A 120 5.99 -5.59 -5.65
CA LYS A 120 6.05 -7.05 -5.77
C LYS A 120 6.25 -7.51 -7.22
N GLU A 121 5.48 -6.96 -8.15
CA GLU A 121 5.60 -7.30 -9.58
C GLU A 121 6.95 -6.87 -10.18
N SER A 122 7.61 -5.88 -9.57
CA SER A 122 8.91 -5.39 -9.98
C SER A 122 10.11 -6.02 -9.25
N ILE A 123 9.90 -6.87 -8.23
CA ILE A 123 11.01 -7.50 -7.47
C ILE A 123 11.97 -8.23 -8.40
N MET A 124 11.45 -9.06 -9.30
CA MET A 124 12.30 -9.79 -10.26
C MET A 124 13.12 -8.87 -11.17
N LYS A 125 12.65 -7.63 -11.43
CA LYS A 125 13.39 -6.65 -12.21
C LYS A 125 14.53 -6.03 -11.40
N PHE A 126 14.30 -5.80 -10.11
CA PHE A 126 15.36 -5.35 -9.20
C PHE A 126 16.41 -6.43 -8.99
N ASP A 127 16.00 -7.66 -8.75
CA ASP A 127 16.91 -8.81 -8.60
C ASP A 127 17.75 -9.02 -9.86
N ALA A 128 17.13 -8.96 -11.05
CA ALA A 128 17.85 -9.05 -12.33
C ALA A 128 18.83 -7.89 -12.56
N ALA A 129 18.59 -6.73 -11.95
CA ALA A 129 19.49 -5.58 -11.98
C ALA A 129 20.57 -5.62 -10.88
N GLY A 130 20.61 -6.68 -10.06
CA GLY A 130 21.50 -6.77 -8.90
C GLY A 130 21.16 -5.76 -7.80
N ALA A 131 19.91 -5.32 -7.73
CA ALA A 131 19.45 -4.35 -6.75
C ALA A 131 18.57 -5.00 -5.68
N LYS A 132 18.85 -4.71 -4.41
CA LYS A 132 18.05 -5.21 -3.28
C LYS A 132 16.89 -4.26 -2.99
N LEU A 133 15.65 -4.76 -3.07
CA LEU A 133 14.47 -3.98 -2.67
C LEU A 133 14.23 -4.11 -1.15
N ILE A 134 14.08 -2.98 -0.48
CA ILE A 134 13.75 -2.86 0.93
C ILE A 134 12.57 -1.89 1.08
N ALA A 135 11.49 -2.28 1.74
CA ALA A 135 10.33 -1.44 1.98
C ALA A 135 10.21 -1.11 3.47
N ILE A 136 10.22 0.18 3.81
CA ILE A 136 10.21 0.67 5.20
C ILE A 136 9.00 1.57 5.39
N GLY A 137 8.22 1.33 6.44
CA GLY A 137 7.06 2.17 6.75
C GLY A 137 6.87 2.39 8.24
N VAL A 138 6.21 3.49 8.59
CA VAL A 138 5.84 3.77 9.97
C VAL A 138 4.68 2.86 10.37
N GLY A 139 4.88 2.00 11.37
CA GLY A 139 3.87 1.05 11.81
C GLY A 139 4.42 0.05 12.83
N THR A 140 3.72 -1.08 12.99
CA THR A 140 4.16 -2.20 13.81
C THR A 140 4.57 -3.37 12.89
N PRO A 141 5.51 -4.23 13.33
CA PRO A 141 5.91 -5.41 12.55
C PRO A 141 4.72 -6.32 12.25
N ASP A 142 3.72 -6.40 13.13
CA ASP A 142 2.50 -7.19 12.88
C ASP A 142 1.70 -6.69 11.67
N LYS A 143 1.63 -5.37 11.45
CA LYS A 143 0.98 -4.81 10.25
C LYS A 143 1.77 -5.16 8.99
N ALA A 144 3.10 -5.19 9.08
CA ALA A 144 3.97 -5.59 7.98
C ALA A 144 3.79 -7.09 7.66
N ARG A 145 3.71 -7.95 8.68
CA ARG A 145 3.37 -9.37 8.53
C ARG A 145 2.02 -9.59 7.88
N ILE A 146 1.00 -8.82 8.25
CA ILE A 146 -0.32 -8.88 7.61
C ILE A 146 -0.22 -8.51 6.13
N LEU A 147 0.54 -7.46 5.79
CA LEU A 147 0.79 -7.07 4.40
C LEU A 147 1.51 -8.18 3.62
N ALA A 148 2.58 -8.76 4.18
CA ALA A 148 3.32 -9.87 3.59
C ALA A 148 2.40 -11.08 3.32
N TYR A 149 1.59 -11.45 4.31
CA TYR A 149 0.66 -12.57 4.21
C TYR A 149 -0.47 -12.33 3.20
N ARG A 150 -1.06 -11.13 3.20
CA ARG A 150 -2.21 -10.80 2.35
C ARG A 150 -1.81 -10.50 0.91
N LEU A 151 -0.62 -9.93 0.70
CA LEU A 151 -0.16 -9.44 -0.60
C LEU A 151 0.95 -10.31 -1.23
N PRO A 152 1.12 -11.57 -0.80
CA PRO A 152 2.35 -12.36 -0.92
C PRO A 152 3.62 -11.55 -1.19
N PHE A 153 3.88 -10.55 -0.35
CA PHE A 153 5.08 -9.72 -0.43
C PHE A 153 6.18 -10.38 0.40
N PRO A 154 7.44 -10.46 -0.07
CA PRO A 154 8.50 -11.12 0.68
C PRO A 154 8.76 -10.40 2.00
N ILE A 155 8.69 -11.16 3.10
CA ILE A 155 8.84 -10.63 4.45
C ILE A 155 10.26 -10.12 4.71
N ASP A 156 11.25 -10.68 4.03
CA ASP A 156 12.67 -10.29 4.15
C ASP A 156 12.96 -8.90 3.55
N SER A 157 12.01 -8.37 2.78
CA SER A 157 12.04 -7.02 2.21
C SER A 157 11.24 -6.01 3.03
N LEU A 158 10.73 -6.35 4.24
CA LEU A 158 9.86 -5.51 5.08
C LEU A 158 10.38 -5.26 6.50
#